data_AF-A0A7C3E4Q8-F1
#
_entry.id   AF-A0A7C3E4Q8-F1
#
_cell.length_a   1.000
_cell.length_b   1.000
_cell.length_c   1.000
_cell.angle_alpha   90.00
_cell.angle_beta   90.00
_cell.angle_gamma   90.00
#
_symmetry.space_group_name_H-M   'P 1'
#
loop_
_entity.id
_entity.type
_entity.pdbx_description
1 polymer ?
#
loop_
_entity_poly.entity_id
_entity_poly.type
_entity_poly.pdbx_seq_one_letter_code
_entity_poly.pdbx_strand_id
1 'polypeptide(L)'
;MKMLNRRQAGFTLIEIMIVVAIIGLLMAVAIPNLGRARRTTQTKVCVANLRMIQSAKQQWALENGKSDSDTPTEQELLPFIENEVFPKCPAGGTYTINPVGTYPTCSKAADGHVVGR
;
A
#
# COMPACT_ATOMS: atom_id res chain seq x y z
N MET A 1 -34.09 30.78 47.99
CA MET A 1 -33.60 29.84 46.96
C MET A 1 -32.19 29.40 47.36
N LYS A 2 -32.01 28.19 47.91
CA LYS A 2 -30.70 27.71 48.37
C LYS A 2 -29.93 27.12 47.17
N MET A 3 -28.86 27.77 46.76
CA MET A 3 -27.95 27.25 45.72
C MET A 3 -27.15 26.08 46.28
N LEU A 4 -27.31 24.90 45.67
CA LEU A 4 -26.52 23.71 46.01
C LEU A 4 -25.12 23.88 45.42
N ASN A 5 -24.14 24.13 46.29
CA ASN A 5 -22.74 24.25 45.90
C ASN A 5 -22.19 22.85 45.54
N ARG A 6 -22.13 22.50 44.26
CA ARG A 6 -21.50 21.27 43.78
C ARG A 6 -19.98 21.38 44.02
N ARG A 7 -19.43 20.53 44.89
CA ARG A 7 -17.98 20.37 45.04
C ARG A 7 -17.41 19.90 43.70
N GLN A 8 -16.61 20.73 43.04
CA GLN A 8 -15.84 20.32 41.87
C GLN A 8 -14.68 19.44 42.35
N ALA A 9 -14.70 18.16 41.98
CA ALA A 9 -13.54 17.27 42.14
C ALA A 9 -12.59 17.53 40.95
N GLY A 10 -11.37 17.96 41.24
CA GLY A 10 -10.30 18.12 40.25
C GLY A 10 -9.46 16.86 40.15
N PHE A 11 -8.87 16.61 38.97
CA PHE A 11 -7.89 15.55 38.78
C PHE A 11 -6.64 15.83 39.61
N THR A 12 -6.10 14.79 40.24
CA THR A 12 -4.83 14.86 40.95
C THR A 12 -3.66 14.79 39.97
N LEU A 13 -2.52 15.42 40.32
CA LEU A 13 -1.29 15.33 39.51
C LEU A 13 -0.84 13.88 39.32
N ILE A 14 -0.99 13.05 40.36
CA ILE A 14 -0.60 11.64 40.32
C ILE A 14 -1.46 10.81 39.35
N GLU A 15 -2.77 11.09 39.25
CA GLU A 15 -3.63 10.43 38.27
C GLU A 15 -3.17 10.72 36.85
N ILE A 16 -2.83 11.97 36.54
CA ILE A 16 -2.33 12.35 35.21
C ILE A 16 -0.99 11.68 34.91
N MET A 17 -0.09 11.59 35.89
CA MET A 17 1.21 10.93 35.71
C MET A 17 1.07 9.45 35.36
N ILE A 18 0.22 8.70 36.08
CA ILE A 18 0.01 7.27 35.82
C ILE A 18 -0.61 7.07 34.43
N VAL A 19 -1.58 7.91 34.05
CA VAL A 19 -2.26 7.82 32.75
C VAL A 19 -1.26 8.03 31.60
N VAL A 20 -0.42 9.07 31.67
CA VAL A 20 0.58 9.33 30.62
C VAL A 20 1.63 8.23 30.56
N ALA A 21 2.02 7.66 31.71
CA ALA A 21 2.95 6.53 31.76
C ALA A 21 2.38 5.28 31.05
N ILE A 22 1.12 4.93 31.29
CA ILE A 22 0.45 3.80 30.63
C ILE A 22 0.30 4.05 29.13
N ILE A 23 -0.11 5.26 28.72
CA ILE A 23 -0.22 5.63 27.29
C ILE A 23 1.14 5.51 26.59
N GLY A 24 2.22 5.99 27.23
CA GLY A 24 3.57 5.89 26.70
C GLY A 24 4.02 4.45 26.47
N LEU A 25 3.75 3.56 27.44
CA LEU A 25 4.06 2.12 27.33
C LEU A 25 3.30 1.47 26.17
N LEU A 26 2.00 1.75 26.02
CA LEU A 26 1.20 1.21 24.92
C LEU A 26 1.68 1.71 23.56
N MET A 27 2.01 3.00 23.44
CA MET A 27 2.51 3.58 22.19
C MET A 27 3.88 3.00 21.79
N ALA A 28 4.77 2.73 22.76
CA ALA A 28 6.08 2.15 22.50
C ALA A 28 5.99 0.79 21.78
N VAL A 29 4.96 -0.01 22.07
CA VAL A 29 4.74 -1.30 21.40
C VAL A 29 3.94 -1.15 20.10
N ALA A 30 2.97 -0.23 20.05
CA ALA A 30 2.06 -0.09 18.91
C ALA A 30 2.73 0.50 17.65
N ILE A 31 3.54 1.55 17.81
CA ILE A 31 4.17 2.29 16.70
C ILE A 31 5.06 1.40 15.79
N PRO A 32 6.01 0.60 16.31
CA PRO A 32 6.90 -0.19 15.44
C PRO A 32 6.14 -1.24 14.62
N ASN A 33 5.06 -1.80 15.18
CA ASN A 33 4.25 -2.80 14.48
C ASN A 33 3.52 -2.19 13.27
N LEU A 34 2.98 -0.98 13.42
CA LEU A 34 2.29 -0.28 12.34
C LEU A 34 3.20 -0.01 11.13
N GLY A 35 4.48 0.34 11.36
CA GLY A 35 5.44 0.56 10.28
C GLY A 35 5.70 -0.71 9.44
N ARG A 36 5.87 -1.87 10.09
CA ARG A 36 6.08 -3.16 9.42
C ARG A 36 4.84 -3.62 8.66
N ALA A 37 3.66 -3.48 9.28
CA ALA A 37 2.39 -3.81 8.64
C ALA A 37 2.18 -2.98 7.36
N ARG A 38 2.44 -1.67 7.41
CA ARG A 38 2.35 -0.78 6.24
C ARG A 38 3.26 -1.22 5.10
N ARG A 39 4.55 -1.49 5.37
CA ARG A 39 5.49 -1.97 4.34
C ARG A 39 5.02 -3.27 3.69
N THR A 40 4.59 -4.23 4.52
CA THR A 40 4.08 -5.52 4.03
C THR A 40 2.85 -5.34 3.14
N THR A 41 1.92 -4.48 3.53
CA THR A 41 0.74 -4.16 2.72
C THR A 41 1.13 -3.46 1.41
N GLN A 42 2.06 -2.51 1.44
CA GLN A 42 2.56 -1.84 0.23
C GLN A 42 3.16 -2.84 -0.75
N THR A 43 3.97 -3.78 -0.27
CA THR A 43 4.55 -4.84 -1.12
C THR A 43 3.47 -5.73 -1.70
N LYS A 44 2.50 -6.20 -0.89
CA LYS A 44 1.39 -7.04 -1.36
C LYS A 44 0.55 -6.37 -2.44
N VAL A 45 0.18 -5.11 -2.24
CA VAL A 45 -0.59 -4.33 -3.22
C VAL A 45 0.23 -4.12 -4.50
N CYS A 46 1.52 -3.82 -4.38
CA CYS A 46 2.37 -3.68 -5.56
C CYS A 46 2.48 -4.99 -6.36
N VAL A 47 2.65 -6.13 -5.69
CA VAL A 47 2.68 -7.44 -6.34
C VAL A 47 1.34 -7.75 -7.03
N ALA A 48 0.21 -7.39 -6.42
CA ALA A 48 -1.10 -7.52 -7.03
C ALA A 48 -1.23 -6.65 -8.30
N ASN A 49 -0.78 -5.40 -8.24
CA ASN A 49 -0.76 -4.49 -9.40
C ASN A 49 0.13 -5.03 -10.53
N LEU A 50 1.31 -5.56 -10.22
CA LEU A 50 2.19 -6.17 -11.22
C LEU A 50 1.53 -7.38 -11.90
N ARG A 51 0.77 -8.20 -11.15
CA ARG A 51 -0.01 -9.31 -11.73
C ARG A 51 -1.15 -8.82 -12.60
N MET A 52 -1.84 -7.75 -12.20
CA MET A 52 -2.88 -7.09 -13.01
C MET A 52 -2.29 -6.59 -14.33
N ILE A 53 -1.14 -5.91 -14.29
CA ILE A 53 -0.43 -5.45 -15.51
C ILE A 53 -0.04 -6.65 -16.37
N GLN A 54 0.46 -7.75 -15.79
CA GLN A 54 0.80 -8.94 -16.56
C GLN A 54 -0.44 -9.56 -17.24
N SER A 55 -1.57 -9.61 -16.55
CA SER A 55 -2.84 -10.08 -17.14
C SER A 55 -3.28 -9.18 -18.29
N ALA A 56 -3.21 -7.85 -18.11
CA ALA A 56 -3.56 -6.89 -19.14
C ALA A 56 -2.67 -7.03 -20.39
N LYS A 57 -1.36 -7.25 -20.21
CA LYS A 57 -0.43 -7.52 -21.31
C LYS A 57 -0.80 -8.80 -22.08
N GLN A 58 -1.14 -9.86 -21.36
CA GLN A 58 -1.53 -11.12 -21.99
C GLN A 58 -2.85 -10.97 -22.77
N GLN A 59 -3.83 -10.25 -22.22
CA GLN A 59 -5.08 -9.96 -22.91
C GLN A 59 -4.85 -9.11 -24.16
N TRP A 60 -4.07 -8.03 -24.05
CA TRP A 60 -3.69 -7.21 -25.20
C TRP A 60 -3.04 -8.03 -26.31
N ALA A 61 -2.12 -8.94 -25.95
CA ALA A 61 -1.44 -9.77 -26.93
C ALA A 61 -2.37 -10.79 -27.60
N LEU A 62 -3.28 -11.40 -26.84
CA LEU A 62 -4.29 -12.32 -27.36
C LEU A 62 -5.24 -11.63 -28.35
N GLU A 63 -5.71 -10.42 -28.03
CA GLU A 63 -6.65 -9.69 -28.89
C GLU A 63 -6.00 -9.12 -30.15
N ASN A 64 -4.74 -8.70 -30.06
CA ASN A 64 -4.03 -8.05 -31.16
C ASN A 64 -3.10 -9.01 -31.94
N GLY A 65 -3.13 -10.31 -31.64
CA GLY A 65 -2.27 -11.31 -32.27
C GLY A 65 -0.78 -11.05 -32.08
N LYS A 66 -0.38 -10.50 -30.92
CA LYS A 66 1.00 -10.16 -30.60
C LYS A 66 1.72 -11.35 -29.97
N SER A 67 3.05 -11.30 -30.04
CA SER A 67 3.97 -12.30 -29.51
C SER A 67 4.51 -11.92 -28.13
N ASP A 68 5.15 -12.87 -27.46
CA ASP A 68 5.81 -12.66 -26.17
C ASP A 68 6.93 -11.62 -26.19
N SER A 69 7.52 -11.36 -27.36
CA SER A 69 8.55 -10.33 -27.57
C SER A 69 7.99 -8.92 -27.73
N ASP A 70 6.70 -8.78 -28.01
CA ASP A 70 6.08 -7.48 -28.19
C ASP A 70 5.89 -6.78 -26.85
N THR A 71 6.21 -5.48 -26.82
CA THR A 71 6.04 -4.65 -25.63
C THR A 71 4.90 -3.67 -25.87
N PRO A 72 3.79 -3.76 -25.11
CA PRO A 72 2.71 -2.80 -25.23
C PRO A 72 3.12 -1.45 -24.62
N THR A 73 2.58 -0.38 -25.20
CA THR A 73 2.62 0.94 -24.60
C THR A 73 1.60 1.05 -23.46
N GLU A 74 1.76 2.05 -22.59
CA GLU A 74 0.81 2.29 -21.49
C GLU A 74 -0.60 2.54 -22.02
N GLN A 75 -0.75 3.30 -23.11
CA GLN A 75 -2.02 3.64 -23.72
C GLN A 75 -2.76 2.40 -24.26
N GLU A 76 -2.02 1.44 -24.82
CA GLU A 76 -2.59 0.18 -25.32
C GLU A 76 -3.06 -0.74 -24.20
N LEU A 77 -2.53 -0.60 -22.98
CA LEU A 77 -2.96 -1.37 -21.82
C LEU A 77 -4.14 -0.77 -21.07
N LEU A 78 -4.39 0.54 -21.18
CA LEU A 78 -5.48 1.21 -20.46
C LEU A 78 -6.84 0.53 -20.64
N PRO A 79 -7.26 0.08 -21.84
CA PRO A 79 -8.54 -0.61 -22.03
C PRO A 79 -8.64 -1.94 -21.29
N PHE A 80 -7.50 -2.55 -20.94
CA PHE A 80 -7.40 -3.85 -20.26
C PHE A 80 -7.18 -3.73 -18.75
N ILE A 81 -7.18 -2.51 -18.22
CA ILE A 81 -6.99 -2.22 -16.81
C ILE A 81 -8.28 -1.64 -16.23
N GLU A 82 -8.60 -2.02 -15.00
CA GLU A 82 -9.80 -1.55 -14.30
C GLU A 82 -9.82 -0.01 -14.22
N ASN A 83 -10.96 0.58 -14.60
CA ASN A 83 -11.18 2.02 -14.65
C ASN A 83 -10.27 2.80 -15.60
N GLU A 84 -9.54 2.14 -16.51
CA GLU A 84 -8.65 2.79 -17.48
C GLU A 84 -7.60 3.70 -16.82
N VAL A 85 -7.18 3.37 -15.59
CA VAL A 85 -6.18 4.13 -14.84
C VAL A 85 -5.03 3.21 -14.46
N PHE A 86 -3.82 3.58 -14.89
CA PHE A 86 -2.64 2.80 -14.55
C PHE A 86 -2.39 2.81 -13.04
N PRO A 87 -2.23 1.63 -12.39
CA PRO A 87 -2.04 1.57 -10.96
C PRO A 87 -0.75 2.26 -10.56
N LYS A 88 -0.73 2.91 -9.40
CA LYS A 88 0.47 3.50 -8.80
C LYS A 88 1.04 2.57 -7.74
N CYS A 89 2.36 2.56 -7.59
CA CYS A 89 2.98 1.83 -6.49
C CYS A 89 2.70 2.56 -5.17
N PRO A 90 2.16 1.88 -4.14
CA PRO A 90 1.83 2.51 -2.86
C PRO A 90 3.07 2.89 -2.04
N ALA A 91 4.26 2.45 -2.44
CA ALA A 91 5.56 2.87 -1.90
C ALA A 91 6.24 3.96 -2.74
N GLY A 92 5.57 4.52 -3.76
CA GLY A 92 6.12 5.56 -4.64
C GLY A 92 7.07 5.05 -5.74
N GLY A 93 7.06 3.74 -6.02
CA GLY A 93 7.77 3.16 -7.16
C GLY A 93 7.11 3.43 -8.51
N THR A 94 7.88 3.21 -9.57
CA THR A 94 7.44 3.25 -10.96
C THR A 94 7.37 1.83 -11.51
N TYR A 95 6.38 1.57 -12.37
CA TYR A 95 6.25 0.31 -13.06
C TYR A 95 6.89 0.40 -14.44
N THR A 96 7.60 -0.64 -14.84
CA THR A 96 8.13 -0.79 -16.19
C THR A 96 7.38 -1.93 -16.87
N ILE A 97 6.71 -1.58 -17.97
CA ILE A 97 6.04 -2.53 -18.84
C ILE A 97 7.13 -3.18 -19.70
N ASN A 98 7.36 -4.46 -19.47
CA ASN A 98 8.30 -5.29 -20.23
C ASN A 98 7.56 -6.03 -21.35
N PRO A 99 8.26 -6.72 -22.27
CA PRO A 99 7.62 -7.57 -23.28
C PRO A 99 6.61 -8.55 -22.67
N VAL A 100 5.59 -8.97 -23.42
CA VAL A 100 4.48 -9.82 -22.92
C VAL A 100 4.99 -11.05 -22.15
N GLY A 101 6.02 -11.73 -22.65
CA GLY A 101 6.63 -12.91 -22.04
C GLY A 101 7.50 -12.63 -20.80
N THR A 102 7.84 -11.37 -20.53
CA THR A 102 8.65 -10.98 -19.37
C THR A 102 7.80 -10.26 -18.32
N TYR A 103 7.88 -10.66 -17.05
CA TYR A 103 7.08 -9.99 -16.01
C TYR A 103 7.33 -8.48 -15.95
N PRO A 104 6.29 -7.65 -15.69
CA PRO A 104 6.48 -6.24 -15.40
C PRO A 104 7.28 -6.09 -14.11
N THR A 105 8.04 -5.00 -14.01
CA THR A 105 8.93 -4.75 -12.87
C THR A 105 8.57 -3.46 -12.15
N CYS A 106 8.98 -3.33 -10.90
CA CYS A 106 8.87 -2.10 -10.12
C CYS A 106 10.26 -1.62 -9.70
N SER A 107 10.50 -0.31 -9.73
CA SER A 107 11.77 0.28 -9.26
C SER A 107 12.06 0.06 -7.77
N LYS A 108 11.09 -0.44 -7.00
CA LYS A 108 11.24 -0.85 -5.59
C LYS A 108 11.47 -2.37 -5.42
N ALA A 109 12.01 -3.04 -6.43
CA ALA A 109 12.29 -4.47 -6.40
C ALA A 109 13.12 -4.92 -5.17
N ALA A 110 14.09 -4.10 -4.73
CA ALA A 110 14.91 -4.37 -3.55
C ALA A 110 14.09 -4.47 -2.24
N ASP A 111 12.96 -3.77 -2.16
CA ASP A 111 12.03 -3.79 -1.02
C ASP A 111 11.02 -4.97 -1.13
N GLY A 112 11.24 -5.90 -2.05
CA GLY A 112 10.38 -7.08 -2.27
C GLY A 112 9.23 -6.87 -3.25
N HIS A 113 9.18 -5.73 -3.96
CA HIS A 113 8.15 -5.42 -4.96
C HIS A 113 8.44 -6.14 -6.29
N VAL A 114 8.41 -7.47 -6.29
CA VAL A 114 8.72 -8.32 -7.45
C VAL A 114 7.67 -9.41 -7.62
N VAL A 115 7.40 -9.80 -8.87
CA VAL A 115 6.55 -10.95 -9.22
C VAL A 115 7.45 -12.08 -9.72
N GLY A 116 7.15 -13.32 -9.31
CA GLY A 116 7.85 -14.51 -9.81
C GLY A 116 9.25 -14.69 -9.20
N ARG A 117 9.32 -14.92 -7.89
CA ARG A 117 10.55 -15.36 -7.24
C ARG A 117 10.74 -16.87 -7.41
#